data_AF-A0AAE4NNL9-F1
#
_entry.id   AF-A0AAE4NNL9-F1
#
_cell.length_a   1.000
_cell.length_b   1.000
_cell.length_c   1.000
_cell.angle_alpha   90.00
_cell.angle_beta   90.00
_cell.angle_gamma   90.00
#
_symmetry.space_group_name_H-M   'P 1'
#
loop_
_entity.id
_entity.type
_entity.pdbx_description
1 polymer ?
#
loop_
_entity_poly.entity_id
_entity_poly.type
_entity_poly.pdbx_seq_one_letter_code
_entity_poly.pdbx_strand_id
1 'polypeptide(L)'
;YLEVPITDTFYGVDLNRRPAETAQESTERVAQELQRQGIRTEINDFLILLPDHLVAIETNECVAWFDPEYWSLEDFLETSFLA
;
A
#
# COMPACT_ATOMS: atom_id res chain seq x y z
N TYR A 1 -3.86 -13.60 -8.44
CA TYR A 1 -3.38 -12.20 -8.34
C TYR A 1 -3.50 -11.48 -9.68
N LEU A 2 -4.05 -10.26 -9.69
CA LEU A 2 -4.21 -9.42 -10.88
C LEU A 2 -3.48 -8.11 -10.59
N GLU A 3 -2.22 -8.01 -11.03
CA GLU A 3 -1.44 -6.77 -10.99
C GLU A 3 -1.97 -5.84 -12.10
N VAL A 4 -2.62 -4.75 -11.71
CA VAL A 4 -3.01 -3.69 -12.63
C VAL A 4 -1.91 -2.61 -12.55
N PRO A 5 -1.36 -2.14 -13.69
CA PRO A 5 -0.44 -1.01 -13.69
C PRO A 5 -1.10 0.18 -12.97
N ILE A 6 -0.36 0.81 -12.05
CA ILE A 6 -0.84 1.98 -11.29
C ILE A 6 -1.36 3.02 -12.28
N THR A 7 -2.67 3.27 -12.28
CA THR A 7 -3.27 4.41 -12.95
C THR A 7 -3.16 5.61 -12.03
N ASP A 8 -1.96 6.16 -11.91
CA ASP A 8 -1.54 7.40 -11.24
C ASP A 8 -1.94 7.62 -9.76
N THR A 9 -3.02 7.04 -9.24
CA THR A 9 -3.53 7.32 -7.88
C THR A 9 -4.29 6.17 -7.22
N PHE A 10 -4.34 6.17 -5.88
CA PHE A 10 -5.26 5.37 -5.06
C PHE A 10 -5.99 6.28 -4.07
N TYR A 11 -7.33 6.30 -4.09
CA TYR A 11 -8.13 7.33 -3.41
C TYR A 11 -7.64 8.77 -3.68
N GLY A 12 -7.20 9.04 -4.92
CA GLY A 12 -6.67 10.35 -5.31
C GLY A 12 -5.28 10.68 -4.76
N VAL A 13 -4.61 9.75 -4.06
CA VAL A 13 -3.21 9.88 -3.63
C VAL A 13 -2.29 9.41 -4.75
N ASP A 14 -1.36 10.26 -5.18
CA ASP A 14 -0.36 9.93 -6.20
C ASP A 14 0.65 8.91 -5.68
N LEU A 15 0.67 7.75 -6.31
CA LEU A 15 1.52 6.62 -5.96
C LEU A 15 2.89 6.65 -6.65
N ASN A 16 3.12 7.58 -7.59
CA ASN A 16 4.40 7.71 -8.26
C ASN A 16 5.44 8.33 -7.33
N ARG A 17 6.69 7.87 -7.49
CA ARG A 17 7.82 8.47 -6.77
C ARG A 17 8.19 9.81 -7.39
N ARG A 18 8.33 10.85 -6.57
CA ARG A 18 8.71 12.18 -7.06
C ARG A 18 10.19 12.25 -7.44
N PRO A 19 10.60 13.12 -8.39
CA PRO A 19 12.02 13.33 -8.69
C PRO A 19 12.73 13.87 -7.45
N ALA A 20 13.65 13.08 -6.88
CA ALA A 20 14.39 13.27 -5.62
C ALA A 20 13.84 12.55 -4.36
N GLU A 21 12.70 11.86 -4.42
CA GLU A 21 12.31 10.94 -3.36
C GLU A 21 13.10 9.63 -3.46
N THR A 22 13.56 9.12 -2.32
CA THR A 22 13.91 7.71 -2.15
C THR A 22 12.66 6.84 -2.15
N ALA A 23 12.82 5.52 -2.28
CA ALA A 23 11.67 4.60 -2.20
C ALA A 23 10.96 4.71 -0.85
N GLN A 24 11.72 4.79 0.25
CA GLN A 24 11.17 4.93 1.59
C GLN A 24 10.40 6.25 1.76
N GLU A 25 10.96 7.39 1.33
CA GLU A 25 10.26 8.69 1.42
C GLU A 25 8.95 8.70 0.64
N SER A 26 8.91 8.03 -0.52
CA SER A 26 7.68 7.84 -1.30
C SER A 26 6.64 7.02 -0.53
N THR A 27 7.03 5.88 0.03
CA THR A 27 6.16 5.02 0.86
C THR A 27 5.60 5.79 2.07
N GLU A 28 6.46 6.50 2.81
CA GLU A 28 6.06 7.31 3.97
C GLU A 28 5.11 8.44 3.58
N ARG A 29 5.38 9.13 2.46
CA ARG A 29 4.51 10.19 1.95
C ARG A 29 3.12 9.67 1.61
N VAL A 30 3.05 8.60 0.81
CA VAL A 30 1.77 8.02 0.39
C VAL A 30 0.97 7.53 1.60
N ALA A 31 1.62 6.85 2.55
CA ALA A 31 0.99 6.41 3.78
C ALA A 31 0.41 7.59 4.58
N GLN A 32 1.18 8.67 4.75
CA GLN A 32 0.70 9.88 5.43
C GLN A 32 -0.48 10.54 4.71
N GLU A 33 -0.47 10.60 3.38
CA GLU A 33 -1.58 11.16 2.60
C GLU A 33 -2.86 10.32 2.77
N LEU A 34 -2.76 8.99 2.81
CA LEU A 34 -3.89 8.10 3.08
C LEU A 34 -4.39 8.22 4.53
N GLN A 35 -3.49 8.28 5.51
CA GLN A 35 -3.85 8.50 6.92
C GLN A 35 -4.58 9.83 7.14
N ARG A 36 -4.18 10.90 6.44
CA ARG A 36 -4.88 12.21 6.48
C ARG A 36 -6.32 12.13 5.97
N GLN A 37 -6.65 11.13 5.15
CA GLN A 37 -8.01 10.86 4.69
C GLN A 37 -8.80 9.94 5.65
N GLY A 38 -8.20 9.55 6.78
CA GLY A 38 -8.81 8.65 7.76
C GLY A 38 -8.69 7.17 7.39
N ILE A 39 -7.88 6.83 6.41
CA ILE A 39 -7.61 5.43 6.03
C ILE A 39 -6.55 4.89 6.98
N ARG A 40 -6.84 3.78 7.66
CA ARG A 40 -5.85 3.07 8.47
C ARG A 40 -4.77 2.49 7.56
N THR A 41 -3.52 2.87 7.81
CA THR A 41 -2.36 2.37 7.06
C THR A 41 -1.29 1.86 8.00
N GLU A 42 -0.63 0.78 7.61
CA GLU A 42 0.54 0.20 8.28
C GLU A 42 1.67 0.08 7.26
N ILE A 43 2.90 0.40 7.65
CA ILE A 43 4.07 0.28 6.76
C ILE A 43 4.81 -0.99 7.16
N ASN A 44 5.03 -1.87 6.19
CA ASN A 44 5.90 -3.03 6.33
C ASN A 44 6.98 -2.98 5.24
N ASP A 45 8.19 -2.61 5.65
CA ASP A 45 9.33 -2.36 4.76
C ASP A 45 8.98 -1.34 3.66
N PHE A 46 8.77 -1.78 2.43
CA PHE A 46 8.38 -0.92 1.30
C PHE A 46 6.88 -0.94 0.97
N LEU A 47 6.09 -1.74 1.68
CA LEU A 47 4.66 -1.91 1.46
C LEU A 47 3.82 -1.04 2.40
N ILE A 48 2.76 -0.46 1.86
CA ILE A 48 1.69 0.19 2.61
C ILE A 48 0.51 -0.77 2.64
N LEU A 49 0.20 -1.26 3.83
CA LEU A 49 -0.93 -2.14 4.08
C LEU A 49 -2.13 -1.33 4.52
N LEU A 50 -3.29 -1.65 3.95
CA LEU A 50 -4.58 -1.05 4.25
C LEU A 50 -5.52 -2.16 4.76
N PRO A 51 -5.43 -2.54 6.04
CA PRO A 51 -6.07 -3.74 6.57
C PRO A 51 -7.58 -3.73 6.38
N ASP A 52 -8.22 -2.58 6.59
CA ASP A 52 -9.68 -2.42 6.50
C ASP A 52 -10.19 -2.52 5.04
N HIS A 53 -9.29 -2.34 4.08
CA HIS A 53 -9.59 -2.42 2.64
C HIS A 53 -9.07 -3.70 2.00
N LEU A 54 -8.28 -4.51 2.73
CA LEU A 54 -7.59 -5.68 2.23
C LEU A 54 -6.76 -5.38 0.97
N VAL A 55 -5.97 -4.30 1.05
CA VAL A 55 -5.09 -3.82 -0.04
C VAL A 55 -3.67 -3.65 0.48
N ALA A 56 -2.70 -4.02 -0.34
CA ALA A 56 -1.28 -3.68 -0.19
C ALA A 56 -0.85 -2.78 -1.35
N ILE A 57 -0.03 -1.76 -1.07
CA ILE A 57 0.48 -0.82 -2.07
C ILE A 57 2.00 -0.82 -2.01
N GLU A 58 2.62 -1.07 -3.15
CA GLU A 58 4.05 -0.82 -3.36
C GLU A 58 4.18 0.42 -4.24
N THR A 59 4.64 1.52 -3.65
CA THR A 59 4.67 2.80 -4.36
C THR A 59 5.55 2.69 -5.62
N ASN A 60 5.11 3.34 -6.70
CA ASN A 60 5.76 3.29 -8.01
C ASN A 60 5.79 1.91 -8.70
N GLU A 61 5.19 0.87 -8.11
CA GLU A 61 5.16 -0.48 -8.69
C GLU A 61 3.72 -0.97 -8.90
N CYS A 62 3.01 -1.31 -7.82
CA CYS A 62 1.68 -1.90 -7.94
C CYS A 62 0.74 -1.63 -6.75
N VAL A 63 -0.55 -1.89 -7.00
CA VAL A 63 -1.56 -2.08 -5.96
C VAL A 63 -2.01 -3.54 -6.03
N ALA A 64 -1.96 -4.24 -4.90
CA ALA A 64 -2.36 -5.62 -4.77
C ALA A 64 -3.59 -5.72 -3.86
N TRP A 65 -4.67 -6.30 -4.37
CA TRP A 65 -5.85 -6.63 -3.59
C TRP A 65 -5.72 -8.03 -3.02
N PHE A 66 -6.21 -8.23 -1.80
CA PHE A 66 -6.27 -9.54 -1.19
C PHE A 66 -7.00 -10.53 -2.08
N ASP A 67 -6.38 -11.69 -2.27
CA ASP A 67 -6.88 -12.81 -3.06
C ASP A 67 -6.90 -14.05 -2.15
N PRO A 68 -8.08 -14.54 -1.73
CA PRO A 68 -8.18 -15.68 -0.83
C PRO A 68 -7.71 -17.01 -1.47
N GLU A 69 -7.53 -17.07 -2.79
CA GLU A 69 -6.90 -18.22 -3.44
C GLU A 69 -5.37 -18.23 -3.28
N TYR A 70 -4.78 -17.09 -2.92
CA TYR A 70 -3.34 -16.89 -2.85
C TYR A 70 -2.83 -16.67 -1.41
N TRP A 71 -3.60 -15.99 -0.55
CA TRP A 71 -3.25 -15.74 0.84
C TRP A 71 -4.39 -16.09 1.80
N SER A 72 -4.04 -16.52 3.02
CA SER A 72 -5.02 -16.50 4.10
C SER A 72 -5.21 -15.06 4.60
N LEU A 73 -6.39 -14.77 5.14
CA LEU A 73 -6.66 -13.46 5.73
C LEU A 73 -5.74 -13.20 6.94
N GLU A 74 -5.40 -14.25 7.68
CA GLU A 74 -4.47 -14.18 8.80
C GLU A 74 -3.08 -13.78 8.33
N ASP A 75 -2.52 -14.43 7.30
CA ASP A 75 -1.20 -14.08 6.75
C ASP A 75 -1.16 -12.64 6.22
N PHE A 76 -2.23 -12.21 5.54
CA PHE A 76 -2.34 -10.84 5.03
C PHE A 76 -2.34 -9.80 6.16
N LEU A 77 -3.06 -10.08 7.24
CA LEU A 77 -3.16 -9.20 8.39
C LEU A 77 -1.95 -9.31 9.33
N GLU A 78 -1.32 -10.46 9.52
CA GLU A 78 -0.09 -10.61 10.31
C GLU A 78 1.05 -9.78 9.72
N THR A 79 1.12 -9.72 8.38
CA THR A 79 2.03 -8.82 7.67
C THR A 79 1.78 -7.34 8.05
N SER A 80 0.58 -7.01 8.51
CA SER A 80 0.18 -5.68 8.98
C SER A 80 0.42 -5.47 10.48
N PHE A 81 0.23 -6.50 11.30
CA PHE A 81 0.36 -6.44 12.76
C PHE A 81 1.79 -6.58 13.32
N LEU A 82 2.77 -7.04 12.53
CA LEU A 82 4.16 -7.28 12.99
C LEU A 82 5.13 -6.08 12.84
N ALA A 83 4.62 -4.86 12.65
CA ALA A 83 5.40 -3.62 12.59
C ALA A 83 5.45 -2.85 13.92
#